data_AF-A0A2E6W5F8-F1
#
_entry.id   AF-A0A2E6W5F8-F1
#
_cell.length_a   1.000
_cell.length_b   1.000
_cell.length_c   1.000
_cell.angle_alpha   90.00
_cell.angle_beta   90.00
_cell.angle_gamma   90.00
#
_symmetry.space_group_name_H-M   'P 1'
#
loop_
_entity.id
_entity.type
_entity.pdbx_description
1 polymer ?
#
loop_
_entity_poly.entity_id
_entity_poly.type
_entity_poly.pdbx_seq_one_letter_code
_entity_poly.pdbx_strand_id
1 'polypeptide(L)'
;MSTLIAKSGPQIFSVYQIVIDNDLSNLINKEGWDCHVKALAYKEAMFGNVVIGMKHDCYTKVAEIVADDLDHVFEVGNIGPEDRITRFEKMNSISVGNIIEDENGSRFAVADVGFTPLAPSLQQKEIA
;
A
#
# COMPACT_ATOMS: atom_id res chain seq x y z
N MET A 1 13.90 18.43 -20.93
CA MET A 1 13.09 18.55 -19.71
C MET A 1 11.65 18.31 -20.12
N SER A 2 11.17 17.07 -20.00
CA SER A 2 9.78 16.75 -20.32
C SER A 2 8.90 17.20 -19.16
N THR A 3 8.09 18.21 -19.41
CA THR A 3 7.05 18.68 -18.50
C THR A 3 6.07 17.54 -18.24
N LEU A 4 6.02 17.00 -17.03
CA LEU A 4 4.91 16.14 -16.61
C LEU A 4 3.64 17.00 -16.63
N ILE A 5 2.82 16.77 -17.63
CA ILE A 5 1.44 17.27 -17.65
C ILE A 5 0.72 16.42 -16.61
N ALA A 6 0.38 17.01 -15.46
CA ALA A 6 -0.49 16.35 -14.50
C ALA A 6 -1.79 15.99 -15.24
N LYS A 7 -2.04 14.70 -15.46
CA LYS A 7 -3.30 14.25 -16.05
C LYS A 7 -4.41 14.67 -15.09
N SER A 8 -5.19 15.66 -15.50
CA SER A 8 -6.36 16.13 -14.78
C SER A 8 -7.56 15.26 -15.15
N GLY A 9 -7.76 14.17 -14.42
CA GLY A 9 -8.93 13.30 -14.53
C GLY A 9 -8.79 12.01 -13.71
N PRO A 10 -9.90 11.29 -13.46
CA PRO A 10 -9.86 10.07 -12.68
C PRO A 10 -8.94 9.03 -13.32
N GLN A 11 -8.11 8.41 -12.49
CA GLN A 11 -7.22 7.31 -12.85
C GLN A 11 -7.39 6.14 -11.88
N ILE A 12 -6.88 4.98 -12.26
CA ILE A 12 -6.91 3.79 -11.41
C ILE A 12 -5.62 3.76 -10.58
N PHE A 13 -5.80 3.71 -9.27
CA PHE A 13 -4.72 3.49 -8.31
C PHE A 13 -4.80 2.08 -7.74
N SER A 14 -3.67 1.39 -7.65
CA SER A 14 -3.59 0.10 -6.94
C SER A 14 -3.24 0.33 -5.47
N VAL A 15 -3.99 -0.30 -4.57
CA VAL A 15 -3.74 -0.25 -3.11
C VAL A 15 -3.11 -1.56 -2.67
N TYR A 16 -2.00 -1.45 -1.95
CA TYR A 16 -1.26 -2.57 -1.41
C TYR A 16 -1.17 -2.50 0.11
N GLN A 17 -1.46 -3.63 0.77
CA GLN A 17 -1.44 -3.77 2.22
C GLN A 17 -0.68 -5.03 2.63
N ILE A 18 -0.06 -5.01 3.82
CA ILE A 18 0.46 -6.23 4.44
C ILE A 18 -0.73 -6.93 5.11
N VAL A 19 -1.18 -8.03 4.52
CA VAL A 19 -2.30 -8.81 5.06
C VAL A 19 -1.78 -9.81 6.10
N ILE A 20 -2.26 -9.68 7.33
CA ILE A 20 -2.06 -10.66 8.41
C ILE A 20 -3.27 -11.60 8.42
N ASP A 21 -3.06 -12.83 7.97
CA ASP A 21 -4.08 -13.88 8.03
C ASP A 21 -4.20 -14.48 9.44
N ASN A 22 -5.14 -15.43 9.60
CA ASN A 22 -5.40 -16.05 10.90
C ASN A 22 -4.20 -16.86 11.42
N ASP A 23 -3.46 -17.52 10.54
CA ASP A 23 -2.32 -18.36 10.95
C ASP A 23 -1.17 -17.50 11.45
N LEU A 24 -0.85 -16.43 10.72
CA LEU A 24 0.16 -15.46 11.13
C LEU A 24 -0.28 -14.70 12.39
N SER A 25 -1.56 -14.33 12.51
CA SER A 25 -2.10 -13.72 13.73
C SER A 25 -1.96 -14.63 14.94
N ASN A 26 -2.28 -15.93 14.80
CA ASN A 26 -2.12 -16.92 15.86
C ASN A 26 -0.65 -17.08 16.26
N LEU A 27 0.26 -17.09 15.28
CA LEU A 27 1.70 -17.16 15.52
C LEU A 27 2.21 -15.92 16.27
N ILE A 28 1.79 -14.72 15.86
CA ILE A 28 2.13 -13.46 16.55
C ILE A 28 1.63 -13.47 18.00
N ASN A 29 0.40 -13.92 18.22
CA ASN A 29 -0.18 -13.99 19.57
C ASN A 29 0.55 -14.98 20.48
N LYS A 30 1.18 -16.01 19.90
CA LYS A 30 1.93 -17.04 20.64
C LYS A 30 3.40 -16.66 20.86
N GLU A 31 4.06 -16.09 19.85
CA GLU A 31 5.52 -15.97 19.79
C GLU A 31 6.00 -14.51 19.69
N GLY A 32 5.09 -13.55 19.56
CA GLY A 32 5.38 -12.13 19.40
C GLY A 32 5.63 -11.71 17.95
N TRP A 33 5.87 -10.42 17.74
CA TRP A 33 5.97 -9.83 16.39
C TRP A 33 7.21 -10.25 15.59
N ASP A 34 8.25 -10.75 16.24
CA ASP A 34 9.50 -11.14 15.58
C ASP A 34 9.46 -12.59 15.06
N CYS A 35 8.30 -13.26 15.12
CA CYS A 35 8.11 -14.65 14.70
C CYS A 35 8.20 -14.88 13.17
N HIS A 36 7.98 -13.84 12.37
CA HIS A 36 7.90 -13.98 10.91
C HIS A 36 8.22 -12.64 10.22
N VAL A 37 8.85 -12.68 9.04
CA VAL A 37 9.25 -11.47 8.30
C VAL A 37 8.08 -10.55 7.97
N LYS A 38 6.93 -11.13 7.60
CA LYS A 38 5.69 -10.38 7.33
C LYS A 38 5.12 -9.70 8.59
N ALA A 39 5.26 -10.33 9.76
CA ALA A 39 4.86 -9.72 11.04
C ALA A 39 5.77 -8.54 11.40
N LEU A 40 7.09 -8.72 11.26
CA LEU A 40 8.07 -7.66 11.45
C LEU A 40 7.82 -6.50 10.47
N ALA A 41 7.58 -6.80 9.19
CA ALA A 41 7.27 -5.80 8.17
C ALA A 41 5.99 -5.01 8.51
N TYR A 42 4.93 -5.68 8.98
CA TYR A 42 3.70 -5.03 9.42
C TYR A 42 3.97 -4.08 10.60
N LYS A 43 4.70 -4.54 11.62
CA LYS A 43 5.07 -3.74 12.80
C LYS A 43 5.84 -2.47 12.39
N GLU A 44 6.83 -2.60 11.53
CA GLU A 44 7.62 -1.45 11.04
C GLU A 44 6.78 -0.49 10.18
N ALA A 45 5.90 -1.03 9.32
CA ALA A 45 5.04 -0.23 8.45
C ALA A 45 4.04 0.63 9.25
N MET A 46 3.57 0.16 10.41
CA MET A 46 2.74 0.96 11.32
C MET A 46 3.42 2.25 11.80
N PHE A 47 4.76 2.29 11.78
CA PHE A 47 5.56 3.48 12.09
C PHE A 47 6.09 4.19 10.82
N GLY A 48 5.52 3.88 9.66
CA GLY A 48 5.89 4.46 8.36
C GLY A 48 7.09 3.82 7.68
N ASN A 49 7.74 2.81 8.28
CA ASN A 49 8.89 2.15 7.70
C ASN A 49 8.46 0.94 6.84
N VAL A 50 8.30 1.18 5.54
CA VAL A 50 7.85 0.17 4.57
C VAL A 50 8.97 -0.70 4.00
N VAL A 51 10.24 -0.42 4.33
CA VAL A 51 11.41 -0.99 3.63
C VAL A 51 11.48 -2.51 3.74
N ILE A 52 11.23 -3.07 4.93
CA ILE A 52 11.25 -4.52 5.12
C ILE A 52 10.16 -5.18 4.27
N GLY A 53 8.95 -4.62 4.30
CA GLY A 53 7.83 -5.15 3.54
C GLY A 53 8.08 -5.13 2.03
N MET A 54 8.70 -4.06 1.52
CA MET A 54 9.06 -3.96 0.11
C MET A 54 10.16 -4.94 -0.30
N LYS A 55 11.22 -5.07 0.52
CA LYS A 55 12.36 -5.96 0.23
C LYS A 55 12.00 -7.45 0.25
N HIS A 56 11.00 -7.82 1.04
CA HIS A 56 10.59 -9.21 1.24
C HIS A 56 9.22 -9.53 0.63
N ASP A 57 8.74 -8.71 -0.32
CA ASP A 57 7.47 -8.90 -1.04
C ASP A 57 6.27 -9.22 -0.11
N CYS A 58 6.19 -8.52 1.02
CA CYS A 58 5.16 -8.76 2.02
C CYS A 58 3.81 -8.10 1.70
N TYR A 59 3.78 -7.23 0.70
CA TYR A 59 2.60 -6.46 0.31
C TYR A 59 1.73 -7.23 -0.67
N THR A 60 0.41 -7.19 -0.44
CA THR A 60 -0.59 -7.79 -1.30
C THR A 60 -1.41 -6.68 -1.95
N LYS A 61 -1.65 -6.75 -3.26
CA LYS A 61 -2.59 -5.86 -3.93
C LYS A 61 -4.00 -6.21 -3.47
N VAL A 62 -4.62 -5.34 -2.69
CA VAL A 62 -5.92 -5.61 -2.07
C VAL A 62 -7.08 -4.98 -2.83
N ALA A 63 -6.84 -3.88 -3.55
CA ALA A 63 -7.86 -3.20 -4.32
C ALA A 63 -7.29 -2.34 -5.44
N GLU A 64 -8.17 -1.94 -6.35
CA GLU A 64 -8.02 -0.84 -7.29
C GLU A 64 -9.08 0.23 -6.97
N ILE A 65 -8.68 1.50 -7.01
CA ILE A 65 -9.55 2.64 -6.70
C ILE A 65 -9.48 3.65 -7.84
N VAL A 66 -10.65 4.05 -8.34
CA VAL A 66 -10.79 5.16 -9.29
C VAL A 66 -10.82 6.48 -8.51
N ALA A 67 -9.78 7.31 -8.69
CA ALA A 67 -9.64 8.58 -7.99
C ALA A 67 -8.84 9.60 -8.82
N ASP A 68 -8.90 10.88 -8.45
CA ASP A 68 -8.21 11.96 -9.17
C ASP A 68 -6.74 12.09 -8.73
N ASP A 69 -6.47 11.92 -7.44
CA ASP A 69 -5.15 12.03 -6.81
C ASP A 69 -5.06 11.14 -5.55
N LEU A 70 -3.92 11.17 -4.86
CA LEU A 70 -3.66 10.34 -3.69
C LEU A 70 -4.56 10.67 -2.49
N ASP A 71 -4.91 11.95 -2.29
CA ASP A 71 -5.81 12.36 -1.21
C ASP A 71 -7.22 11.80 -1.48
N HIS A 72 -7.66 11.86 -2.74
CA HIS A 72 -8.93 11.29 -3.16
C HIS A 72 -8.94 9.75 -3.07
N VAL A 73 -7.80 9.07 -3.31
CA VAL A 73 -7.67 7.62 -3.02
C VAL A 73 -7.90 7.35 -1.54
N PHE A 74 -7.31 8.15 -0.66
CA PHE A 74 -7.45 7.99 0.78
C PHE A 74 -8.89 8.23 1.24
N GLU A 75 -9.56 9.24 0.71
CA GLU A 75 -10.98 9.51 0.96
C GLU A 75 -11.86 8.35 0.47
N VAL A 76 -11.76 7.98 -0.81
CA VAL A 76 -12.59 6.93 -1.41
C VAL A 76 -12.35 5.59 -0.73
N GLY A 77 -11.08 5.21 -0.48
CA GLY A 77 -10.76 3.93 0.14
C GLY A 77 -11.23 3.77 1.58
N ASN A 78 -11.46 4.88 2.30
CA ASN A 78 -11.89 4.87 3.70
C ASN A 78 -13.38 5.21 3.89
N ILE A 79 -13.96 6.04 3.03
CA ILE A 79 -15.32 6.58 3.17
C ILE A 79 -16.23 6.10 2.02
N GLY A 80 -15.68 5.92 0.82
CA GLY A 80 -16.42 5.58 -0.39
C GLY A 80 -16.55 6.75 -1.38
N PRO A 81 -17.34 6.62 -2.45
CA PRO A 81 -18.33 5.57 -2.68
C PRO A 81 -17.72 4.22 -3.08
N GLU A 82 -18.42 3.12 -2.75
CA GLU A 82 -17.94 1.74 -2.98
C GLU A 82 -17.87 1.37 -4.47
N ASP A 83 -18.65 2.03 -5.34
CA ASP A 83 -18.65 1.80 -6.78
C ASP A 83 -17.34 2.20 -7.48
N ARG A 84 -16.47 2.94 -6.78
CA ARG A 84 -15.12 3.28 -7.23
C ARG A 84 -14.05 2.30 -6.76
N ILE A 85 -14.41 1.29 -5.98
CA ILE A 85 -13.47 0.34 -5.38
C ILE A 85 -13.69 -1.05 -5.98
N THR A 86 -12.66 -1.59 -6.60
CA THR A 86 -12.61 -3.01 -6.98
C THR A 86 -11.70 -3.75 -6.00
N ARG A 87 -12.27 -4.62 -5.16
CA ARG A 87 -11.51 -5.38 -4.15
C ARG A 87 -11.08 -6.74 -4.71
N PHE A 88 -9.82 -7.09 -4.49
CA PHE A 88 -9.25 -8.38 -4.87
C PHE A 88 -9.02 -9.29 -3.67
N GLU A 89 -8.75 -8.69 -2.50
CA GLU A 89 -8.48 -9.38 -1.24
C GLU A 89 -9.12 -8.62 -0.08
N LYS A 90 -8.97 -9.13 1.14
CA LYS A 90 -9.38 -8.41 2.35
C LYS A 90 -8.63 -7.07 2.44
N MET A 91 -9.34 -5.99 2.17
CA MET A 91 -8.85 -4.62 2.29
C MET A 91 -9.33 -4.01 3.61
N ASN A 92 -8.38 -3.57 4.43
CA ASN A 92 -8.64 -2.73 5.60
C ASN A 92 -8.63 -1.26 5.19
N SER A 93 -8.98 -0.35 6.13
CA SER A 93 -8.81 1.10 5.94
C SER A 93 -7.39 1.44 5.45
N ILE A 94 -7.31 2.37 4.51
CA ILE A 94 -6.04 2.93 4.03
C ILE A 94 -5.44 3.77 5.16
N SER A 95 -4.22 3.43 5.58
CA SER A 95 -3.51 4.11 6.66
C SER A 95 -2.00 4.03 6.50
N VAL A 96 -1.26 4.60 7.45
CA VAL A 96 0.21 4.64 7.50
C VAL A 96 0.79 3.26 7.20
N GLY A 97 1.79 3.23 6.33
CA GLY A 97 2.48 1.99 5.94
C GLY A 97 1.82 1.22 4.80
N ASN A 98 0.67 1.66 4.29
CA ASN A 98 0.12 1.16 3.03
C ASN A 98 0.85 1.78 1.84
N ILE A 99 0.83 1.08 0.70
CA ILE A 99 1.41 1.57 -0.55
C ILE A 99 0.29 1.82 -1.56
N ILE A 100 0.36 2.96 -2.24
CA ILE A 100 -0.51 3.33 -3.36
C ILE A 100 0.37 3.41 -4.61
N GLU A 101 -0.08 2.80 -5.69
CA GLU A 101 0.60 2.84 -7.00
C GLU A 101 -0.31 3.53 -8.01
N ASP A 102 0.23 4.51 -8.73
CA ASP A 102 -0.48 5.19 -9.82
C ASP A 102 -0.45 4.38 -11.13
N GLU A 103 -1.16 4.85 -12.16
CA GLU A 103 -1.21 4.21 -13.48
C GLU A 103 0.17 4.13 -14.19
N ASN A 104 1.13 4.96 -13.76
CA ASN A 104 2.48 5.01 -14.32
C ASN A 104 3.44 4.05 -13.57
N GLY A 105 2.95 3.35 -12.54
CA GLY A 105 3.75 2.47 -11.69
C GLY A 105 4.53 3.20 -10.60
N SER A 106 4.29 4.50 -10.40
CA SER A 106 4.90 5.25 -9.31
C SER A 106 4.26 4.84 -7.99
N ARG A 107 5.08 4.48 -7.01
CA ARG A 107 4.61 4.03 -5.69
C ARG A 107 4.82 5.08 -4.62
N PHE A 108 3.84 5.20 -3.75
CA PHE A 108 3.79 6.15 -2.64
C PHE A 108 3.42 5.40 -1.36
N ALA A 109 4.20 5.60 -0.29
CA ALA A 109 3.81 5.15 1.05
C ALA A 109 2.91 6.20 1.70
N VAL A 110 1.82 5.75 2.32
CA VAL A 110 1.02 6.60 3.21
C VAL A 110 1.86 6.89 4.46
N ALA A 111 2.13 8.16 4.71
CA ALA A 111 2.91 8.64 5.86
C ALA A 111 1.97 9.14 6.97
N ASP A 112 2.55 9.52 8.11
CA ASP A 112 1.86 10.27 9.20
C ASP A 112 1.02 11.42 8.63
N VAL A 113 1.65 12.26 7.80
CA VAL A 113 0.99 13.33 7.06
C VAL A 113 1.30 13.16 5.58
N GLY A 114 0.26 12.92 4.78
CA GLY A 114 0.34 12.82 3.33
C GLY A 114 1.05 11.56 2.83
N PHE A 115 1.81 11.70 1.73
CA PHE A 115 2.38 10.57 1.00
C PHE A 115 3.86 10.77 0.70
N THR A 116 4.66 9.72 0.90
CA THR A 116 6.09 9.71 0.59
C THR A 116 6.35 8.88 -0.67
N PRO A 117 6.91 9.47 -1.75
CA PRO A 117 7.31 8.72 -2.92
C PRO A 117 8.37 7.66 -2.56
N LEU A 118 8.19 6.43 -3.02
CA LEU A 118 9.19 5.38 -2.84
C LEU A 118 10.36 5.59 -3.79
N ALA A 119 11.57 5.38 -3.29
CA ALA A 119 12.78 5.41 -4.11
C ALA A 119 12.71 4.35 -5.23
N PRO A 120 13.29 4.61 -6.43
CA PRO A 120 13.27 3.66 -7.54
C PRO A 120 13.77 2.25 -7.18
N SER A 121 14.75 2.16 -6.27
CA SER A 121 15.28 0.88 -5.77
C SER A 121 14.28 0.02 -4.98
N LEU A 122 13.14 0.60 -4.57
CA LEU A 122 12.05 -0.09 -3.89
C LEU A 122 10.82 -0.25 -4.80
N GLN A 123 10.86 0.26 -6.04
CA GLN A 123 9.76 0.16 -7.00
C GLN A 123 9.82 -1.13 -7.83
N GLN A 124 10.95 -1.83 -7.83
CA GLN A 124 11.19 -2.93 -8.76
C GLN A 124 10.59 -4.26 -8.26
N LYS A 125 9.61 -4.79 -9.01
CA LYS A 125 9.54 -6.24 -9.20
C LYS A 125 10.72 -6.60 -10.10
N GLU A 126 11.76 -7.24 -9.57
CA GLU A 126 12.69 -7.93 -10.45
C GLU A 126 11.87 -8.96 -11.23
N ILE A 127 11.79 -8.74 -12.54
CA ILE A 127 11.26 -9.71 -13.48
C ILE A 127 12.31 -10.83 -13.52
N ALA A 128 12.01 -11.95 -12.87
CA ALA A 128 12.65 -13.23 -13.13
C ALA A 128 11.79 -14.02 -14.13
#